data_AF-A0A849DMY4-F1
#
_entry.id   AF-A0A849DMY4-F1
#
_cell.length_a   1.000
_cell.length_b   1.000
_cell.length_c   1.000
_cell.angle_alpha   90.00
_cell.angle_beta   90.00
_cell.angle_gamma   90.00
#
_symmetry.space_group_name_H-M   'P 1'
#
loop_
_entity.id
_entity.type
_entity.pdbx_description
1 polymer ?
#
loop_
_entity_poly.entity_id
_entity_poly.type
_entity_poly.pdbx_seq_one_letter_code
_entity_poly.pdbx_strand_id
1 'polypeptide(L)'
;MIATMSLVSIGLTTGIAAAPAHAANGCPLGYVCIYSPEGWDRNSPENVYYRYDLYPLYNQYGDHVIFNNQTGGARVSLCERNDYCSFGTNKTTPFHYNLTPFNYIWVSSV
;
A
#
# COMPACT_ATOMS: atom_id res chain seq x y z
N MET A 1 63.91 6.90 -15.82
CA MET A 1 62.49 7.17 -16.08
C MET A 1 61.70 6.10 -15.36
N ILE A 2 60.99 6.44 -14.28
CA ILE A 2 60.20 5.48 -13.49
C ILE A 2 58.73 5.71 -13.86
N ALA A 3 58.10 4.71 -14.46
CA ALA A 3 56.70 4.76 -14.88
C ALA A 3 55.82 4.22 -13.74
N THR A 4 55.15 5.12 -13.04
CA THR A 4 54.11 4.77 -12.06
C THR A 4 52.79 4.56 -12.80
N MET A 5 52.33 3.31 -12.89
CA MET A 5 50.99 3.00 -13.39
C MET A 5 49.98 3.15 -12.24
N SER A 6 49.09 4.13 -12.36
CA SER A 6 47.94 4.31 -11.46
C SER A 6 46.89 3.25 -11.74
N LEU A 7 46.56 2.43 -10.73
CA LEU A 7 45.41 1.54 -10.78
C LEU A 7 44.13 2.37 -10.62
N VAL A 8 43.29 2.38 -11.66
CA VAL A 8 41.92 2.91 -11.60
C VAL A 8 41.02 1.84 -11.01
N SER A 9 40.60 2.03 -9.76
CA SER A 9 39.56 1.21 -9.14
C SER A 9 38.21 1.54 -9.77
N ILE A 10 37.72 0.67 -10.66
CA ILE A 10 36.34 0.76 -11.17
C ILE A 10 35.43 0.28 -10.05
N GLY A 11 34.82 1.23 -9.33
CA GLY A 11 33.75 0.95 -8.39
C GLY A 11 32.54 0.41 -9.14
N LEU A 12 32.35 -0.91 -9.10
CA LEU A 12 31.13 -1.56 -9.55
C LEU A 12 30.02 -1.19 -8.57
N THR A 13 29.31 -0.08 -8.84
CA THR A 13 28.02 0.17 -8.22
C THR A 13 27.07 -0.86 -8.80
N THR A 14 26.88 -1.98 -8.09
CA THR A 14 25.74 -2.86 -8.33
C THR A 14 24.49 -2.05 -8.04
N GLY A 15 23.96 -1.41 -9.09
CA GLY A 15 22.62 -0.87 -9.08
C GLY A 15 21.70 -2.02 -8.73
N ILE A 16 21.26 -2.05 -7.47
CA ILE A 16 20.20 -2.94 -7.03
C ILE A 16 19.00 -2.50 -7.85
N ALA A 17 18.72 -3.20 -8.93
CA ALA A 17 17.45 -3.05 -9.62
C ALA A 17 16.40 -3.44 -8.59
N ALA A 18 15.77 -2.45 -7.96
CA ALA A 18 14.60 -2.68 -7.14
C ALA A 18 13.63 -3.47 -8.02
N ALA A 19 13.31 -4.69 -7.62
CA ALA A 19 12.31 -5.50 -8.32
C ALA A 19 11.08 -4.62 -8.55
N PRO A 20 10.41 -4.71 -9.71
CA PRO A 20 9.19 -3.94 -9.93
C PRO A 20 8.28 -4.25 -8.75
N ALA A 21 7.87 -3.18 -8.10
CA ALA A 21 6.81 -3.13 -7.12
C ALA A 21 5.65 -4.04 -7.60
N HIS A 22 5.57 -5.29 -7.13
CA HIS A 22 4.61 -6.24 -7.69
C HIS A 22 3.21 -5.76 -7.35
N ALA A 23 2.44 -5.40 -8.37
CA ALA A 23 1.03 -5.14 -8.21
C ALA A 23 0.35 -6.47 -7.86
N ALA A 24 -0.30 -6.54 -6.70
CA ALA A 24 -1.05 -7.70 -6.26
C ALA A 24 -2.53 -7.39 -6.40
N ASN A 25 -3.27 -8.25 -7.12
CA ASN A 25 -4.68 -8.06 -7.45
C ASN A 25 -5.01 -6.67 -8.03
N GLY A 26 -4.12 -6.12 -8.85
CA GLY A 26 -4.28 -4.77 -9.42
C GLY A 26 -3.95 -3.62 -8.46
N CYS A 27 -3.61 -3.90 -7.20
CA CYS A 27 -3.12 -2.90 -6.25
C CYS A 27 -1.61 -2.69 -6.42
N PRO A 28 -1.12 -1.50 -6.80
CA PRO A 28 0.32 -1.27 -6.93
C PRO A 28 1.04 -1.40 -5.58
N LEU A 29 2.32 -1.79 -5.57
CA LEU A 29 3.09 -1.82 -4.33
C LEU A 29 3.21 -0.42 -3.73
N GLY A 30 3.10 -0.34 -2.40
CA GLY A 30 3.11 0.92 -1.67
C GLY A 30 1.72 1.55 -1.51
N TYR A 31 0.66 0.87 -1.95
CA TYR A 31 -0.71 1.39 -1.89
C TYR A 31 -1.62 0.53 -1.02
N VAL A 32 -2.67 1.18 -0.50
CA VAL A 32 -3.86 0.53 0.04
C VAL A 32 -4.95 0.60 -1.01
N CYS A 33 -5.62 -0.51 -1.26
CA CYS A 33 -6.69 -0.59 -2.25
C CYS A 33 -7.99 -1.09 -1.63
N ILE A 34 -9.11 -0.50 -2.05
CA ILE A 34 -10.46 -0.94 -1.70
C ILE A 34 -11.11 -1.47 -2.97
N TYR A 35 -11.83 -2.58 -2.83
CA TYR A 35 -12.56 -3.24 -3.89
C TYR A 35 -14.00 -3.46 -3.44
N SER A 36 -14.95 -3.32 -4.37
CA SER A 36 -16.23 -4.01 -4.24
C SER A 36 -16.02 -5.53 -4.24
N PRO A 37 -17.01 -6.32 -3.77
CA PRO A 37 -16.91 -7.77 -3.73
C PRO A 37 -16.52 -8.38 -5.08
N GLU A 38 -17.12 -7.88 -6.15
CA GLU A 38 -16.84 -8.26 -7.55
C GLU A 38 -15.54 -7.65 -8.12
N GLY A 39 -15.11 -6.50 -7.61
CA GLY A 39 -13.87 -5.84 -8.03
C GLY A 39 -12.63 -6.65 -7.67
N TRP A 40 -12.66 -7.37 -6.55
CA TRP A 40 -11.53 -8.20 -6.09
C TRP A 40 -11.19 -9.31 -7.10
N ASP A 41 -12.20 -10.06 -7.56
CA ASP A 41 -12.02 -11.15 -8.53
C ASP A 41 -11.58 -10.63 -9.91
N ARG A 42 -11.90 -9.36 -10.22
CA ARG A 42 -11.54 -8.69 -11.46
C ARG A 42 -10.21 -7.92 -11.39
N ASN A 43 -9.51 -7.98 -10.26
CA ASN A 43 -8.28 -7.20 -10.01
C ASN A 43 -8.47 -5.70 -10.27
N SER A 44 -9.66 -5.18 -9.93
CA SER A 44 -10.10 -3.82 -10.25
C SER A 44 -10.49 -3.08 -8.97
N PRO A 45 -9.54 -2.39 -8.33
CA PRO A 45 -9.85 -1.59 -7.15
C PRO A 45 -10.71 -0.37 -7.52
N GLU A 46 -11.61 0.00 -6.61
CA GLU A 46 -12.45 1.20 -6.73
C GLU A 46 -11.71 2.43 -6.20
N ASN A 47 -10.93 2.25 -5.14
CA ASN A 47 -10.15 3.31 -4.50
C ASN A 47 -8.74 2.84 -4.20
N VAL A 48 -7.77 3.74 -4.36
CA VAL A 48 -6.34 3.46 -4.26
C VAL A 48 -5.64 4.62 -3.54
N TYR A 49 -4.94 4.32 -2.45
CA TYR A 49 -4.33 5.32 -1.55
C TYR A 49 -2.83 5.07 -1.40
N TYR A 50 -2.03 6.11 -1.65
CA TYR A 50 -0.56 6.04 -1.56
C TYR A 50 -0.01 6.74 -0.32
N ARG A 51 -0.44 7.99 -0.10
CA ARG A 51 0.14 8.84 0.94
C ARG A 51 -0.39 8.41 2.30
N TYR A 52 0.44 8.56 3.32
CA TYR A 52 0.02 8.40 4.71
C TYR A 52 -0.88 9.57 5.10
N ASP A 53 -2.19 9.34 5.12
CA ASP A 53 -3.18 10.36 5.40
C ASP A 53 -4.51 9.72 5.84
N LEU A 54 -5.42 10.55 6.33
CA LEU A 54 -6.80 10.22 6.63
C LEU A 54 -7.68 10.60 5.43
N TYR A 55 -8.20 9.61 4.71
CA TYR A 55 -9.03 9.83 3.54
C TYR A 55 -10.51 9.64 3.86
N PRO A 56 -11.40 10.56 3.45
CA PRO A 56 -12.84 10.35 3.54
C PRO A 56 -13.30 9.27 2.55
N LEU A 57 -14.15 8.36 3.03
CA LEU A 57 -14.84 7.38 2.21
C LEU A 57 -16.16 7.96 1.72
N TYR A 58 -16.31 8.05 0.40
CA TYR A 58 -17.54 8.52 -0.24
C TYR A 58 -18.20 7.38 -1.00
N ASN A 59 -19.49 7.17 -0.74
CA ASN A 59 -20.31 6.16 -1.40
C ASN A 59 -19.74 4.72 -1.32
N GLN A 60 -19.10 4.37 -0.19
CA GLN A 60 -18.58 3.03 0.08
C GLN A 60 -19.50 2.38 1.12
N TYR A 61 -20.43 1.54 0.65
CA TYR A 61 -21.47 0.91 1.48
C TYR A 61 -21.49 -0.61 1.33
N GLY A 62 -21.77 -1.31 2.42
CA GLY A 62 -21.77 -2.78 2.44
C GLY A 62 -20.38 -3.37 2.44
N ASP A 63 -20.29 -4.65 2.09
CA ASP A 63 -19.05 -5.42 2.15
C ASP A 63 -18.06 -5.02 1.07
N HIS A 64 -16.81 -4.81 1.47
CA HIS A 64 -15.70 -4.52 0.58
C HIS A 64 -14.50 -5.39 0.94
N VAL A 65 -13.58 -5.54 -0.02
CA VAL A 65 -12.25 -6.07 0.24
C VAL A 65 -11.30 -4.91 0.37
N ILE A 66 -10.54 -4.88 1.46
CA ILE A 66 -9.46 -3.92 1.66
C ILE A 66 -8.14 -4.70 1.63
N PHE A 67 -7.18 -4.17 0.88
CA PHE A 67 -5.89 -4.80 0.70
C PHE A 67 -4.76 -3.79 0.89
N ASN A 68 -3.90 -4.06 1.87
CA ASN A 68 -2.72 -3.26 2.15
C ASN A 68 -1.50 -3.86 1.42
N ASN A 69 -1.18 -3.33 0.23
CA ASN A 69 0.02 -3.71 -0.53
C ASN A 69 1.22 -2.82 -0.22
N GLN A 70 1.27 -2.22 0.98
CA GLN A 70 2.36 -1.36 1.40
C GLN A 70 3.52 -2.16 2.01
N THR A 71 4.71 -1.54 2.02
CA THR A 71 5.92 -2.10 2.61
C THR A 71 6.35 -1.31 3.85
N GLY A 72 7.32 -1.82 4.61
CA GLY A 72 7.93 -1.07 5.71
C GLY A 72 7.05 -0.94 6.97
N GLY A 73 6.07 -1.83 7.13
CA GLY A 73 5.22 -1.89 8.32
C GLY A 73 4.03 -0.93 8.32
N ALA A 74 3.81 -0.19 7.23
CA ALA A 74 2.66 0.69 7.06
C ALA A 74 1.33 -0.02 7.35
N ARG A 75 0.40 0.71 7.97
CA ARG A 75 -0.87 0.19 8.48
C ARG A 75 -2.04 0.90 7.80
N VAL A 76 -3.10 0.14 7.59
CA VAL A 76 -4.41 0.67 7.24
C VAL A 76 -5.35 0.48 8.42
N SER A 77 -6.12 1.51 8.77
CA SER A 77 -7.20 1.47 9.76
C SER A 77 -8.49 2.04 9.20
N LEU A 78 -9.64 1.55 9.69
CA LEU A 78 -10.96 2.07 9.33
C LEU A 78 -11.50 2.91 10.48
N CYS A 79 -11.93 4.14 10.19
CA CYS A 79 -12.34 5.10 11.22
C CYS A 79 -13.79 5.58 11.03
N GLU A 80 -14.51 5.69 12.13
CA GLU A 80 -15.85 6.24 12.23
C GLU A 80 -15.79 7.77 12.45
N ARG A 81 -16.94 8.46 12.37
CA ARG A 81 -17.02 9.93 12.53
C ARG A 81 -16.66 10.42 13.94
N ASN A 82 -16.67 9.57 14.95
CA ASN A 82 -16.29 9.89 16.34
C ASN A 82 -14.79 9.72 16.62
N ASP A 83 -13.96 9.72 15.58
CA ASP A 83 -12.51 9.46 15.62
C ASP A 83 -12.12 8.08 16.17
N TYR A 84 -13.09 7.17 16.32
CA TYR A 84 -12.82 5.80 16.69
C TYR A 84 -12.31 5.04 15.46
N CYS A 85 -11.01 4.73 15.47
CA CYS A 85 -10.37 3.90 14.46
C CYS A 85 -10.29 2.46 14.92
N SER A 86 -10.98 1.58 14.20
CA SER A 86 -10.93 0.14 14.39
C SER A 86 -10.04 -0.52 13.33
N PHE A 87 -9.46 -1.66 13.68
CA PHE A 87 -8.74 -2.57 12.77
C PHE A 87 -7.53 -1.98 12.03
N GLY A 88 -6.37 -1.94 12.70
CA GLY A 88 -5.08 -1.59 12.08
C GLY A 88 -4.28 -2.81 11.61
N THR A 89 -4.33 -3.17 10.32
CA THR A 89 -3.49 -4.27 9.78
C THR A 89 -2.30 -3.76 8.97
N ASN A 90 -1.12 -4.31 9.28
CA ASN A 90 0.12 -4.16 8.50
C ASN A 90 0.35 -5.34 7.53
N LYS A 91 -0.60 -6.27 7.45
CA LYS A 91 -0.44 -7.49 6.68
C LYS A 91 -0.91 -7.28 5.25
N THR A 92 -0.13 -7.81 4.30
CA THR A 92 -0.48 -7.96 2.88
C THR A 92 -1.48 -9.10 2.68
N THR A 93 -2.58 -9.08 3.44
CA THR A 93 -3.66 -10.05 3.36
C THR A 93 -4.96 -9.31 3.11
N PRO A 94 -5.77 -9.72 2.13
CA PRO A 94 -7.08 -9.12 1.92
C PRO A 94 -7.95 -9.37 3.14
N PHE A 95 -8.75 -8.37 3.51
CA PHE A 95 -9.75 -8.52 4.55
C PHE A 95 -11.09 -7.97 4.07
N HIS A 96 -12.14 -8.70 4.44
CA HIS A 96 -13.51 -8.38 4.08
C HIS A 96 -14.14 -7.62 5.23
N TYR A 97 -14.68 -6.44 4.96
CA TYR A 97 -15.31 -5.63 5.98
C TYR A 97 -16.47 -4.83 5.42
N ASN A 98 -17.51 -4.67 6.23
CA ASN A 98 -18.63 -3.79 5.89
C ASN A 98 -18.22 -2.34 6.12
N LEU A 99 -18.12 -1.54 5.05
CA LEU A 99 -17.68 -0.15 5.11
C LEU A 99 -18.79 0.84 5.49
N THR A 100 -20.06 0.40 5.56
CA THR A 100 -21.21 1.25 5.90
C THR A 100 -21.04 2.10 7.16
N PRO A 101 -20.50 1.59 8.29
CA PRO A 101 -20.36 2.40 9.50
C PRO A 101 -19.13 3.33 9.46
N PHE A 102 -18.18 3.13 8.54
CA PHE A 102 -16.95 3.91 8.50
C PHE A 102 -17.09 5.11 7.59
N ASN A 103 -16.39 6.19 7.97
CA ASN A 103 -16.39 7.43 7.22
C ASN A 103 -15.02 7.76 6.67
N TYR A 104 -13.97 7.16 7.23
CA TYR A 104 -12.59 7.44 6.83
C TYR A 104 -11.76 6.15 6.80
N ILE A 105 -10.73 6.18 5.97
CA ILE A 105 -9.66 5.20 5.94
C ILE A 105 -8.36 5.92 6.29
N TRP A 106 -7.67 5.43 7.31
CA TRP A 106 -6.41 5.99 7.76
C TRP A 106 -5.25 5.11 7.31
N VAL A 107 -4.35 5.71 6.54
CA VAL A 107 -3.12 5.06 6.08
C VAL A 107 -1.97 5.66 6.87
N SER A 108 -1.28 4.87 7.69
CA SER A 108 -0.23 5.36 8.59
C SER A 108 1.08 4.62 8.42
N SER A 109 2.19 5.34 8.56
CA SER A 109 3.50 4.74 8.80
C SER A 109 3.60 4.34 10.28
N VAL A 110 4.26 3.22 10.55
CA VAL A 110 4.66 2.83 11.92
C VAL A 110 5.80 3.69 12.45
#